data_AF-A0A4Q2VBC7-F1
#
_entry.id   AF-A0A4Q2VBC7-F1
#
_cell.length_a   1.000
_cell.length_b   1.000
_cell.length_c   1.000
_cell.angle_alpha   90.00
_cell.angle_beta   90.00
_cell.angle_gamma   90.00
#
_symmetry.space_group_name_H-M   'P 1'
#
loop_
_entity.id
_entity.type
_entity.pdbx_description
1 polymer ?
#
loop_
_entity_poly.entity_id
_entity_poly.type
_entity_poly.pdbx_seq_one_letter_code
_entity_poly.pdbx_strand_id
1 'polypeptide(L)'
;MAPSVEHLKFQILIVGAGPVGLTAAAALSQDGHSVTVLERHPDLQTQGGTPTVQPAAARAYTHIGLGAALAAISITGHGLYSWPYKDSFGPIGVLSYGNVKAFMTERPAVQRMAYDASTAAGATVLFNCQVIGLDQNALPVRLWTADGQEYTTDLIITADGIRSKIRPIIYPDRAVEPVPTPECIFQSQVPLHILKSDDRVAPYLEPNTTHGTLVPASSPFAERQRKVTSQWHQ
;
A
#
# COMPACT_ATOMS: atom_id res chain seq x y z
N MET A 1 40.26 5.43 10.20
CA MET A 1 39.49 5.20 8.97
C MET A 1 38.20 4.49 9.37
N ALA A 2 37.04 5.08 9.10
CA ALA A 2 35.78 4.33 9.22
C ALA A 2 35.85 3.18 8.20
N PRO A 3 35.38 1.96 8.54
CA PRO A 3 35.36 0.86 7.58
C PRO A 3 34.57 1.33 6.35
N SER A 4 35.20 1.24 5.17
CA SER A 4 34.50 1.40 3.90
C SER A 4 33.51 0.24 3.79
N VAL A 5 32.23 0.52 3.93
CA VAL A 5 31.19 -0.46 3.62
C VAL A 5 31.24 -0.64 2.11
N GLU A 6 31.76 -1.78 1.64
CA GLU A 6 31.53 -2.20 0.26
C GLU A 6 30.02 -2.34 0.08
N HIS A 7 29.41 -1.48 -0.73
CA HIS A 7 28.03 -1.66 -1.17
C HIS A 7 28.00 -2.86 -2.12
N LEU A 8 27.77 -4.04 -1.56
CA LEU A 8 27.58 -5.26 -2.35
C LEU A 8 26.33 -5.11 -3.22
N LYS A 9 26.50 -5.33 -4.53
CA LYS A 9 25.39 -5.34 -5.47
C LYS A 9 24.76 -6.73 -5.50
N PHE A 10 23.56 -6.84 -4.96
CA PHE A 10 22.77 -8.08 -4.99
C PHE A 10 21.89 -8.18 -6.23
N GLN A 11 21.67 -9.42 -6.67
CA GLN A 11 20.56 -9.81 -7.56
C GLN A 11 19.34 -10.13 -6.70
N ILE A 12 18.25 -9.42 -6.94
CA ILE A 12 17.03 -9.52 -6.13
C ILE A 12 15.83 -9.83 -7.02
N LEU A 13 15.09 -10.88 -6.65
CA LEU A 13 13.77 -11.17 -7.23
C LEU A 13 12.68 -10.73 -6.27
N ILE A 14 11.69 -10.00 -6.79
CA ILE A 14 10.51 -9.59 -6.03
C ILE A 14 9.28 -10.27 -6.64
N VAL A 15 8.56 -11.03 -5.84
CA VAL A 15 7.34 -11.72 -6.28
C VAL A 15 6.12 -10.83 -6.01
N GLY A 16 5.54 -10.27 -7.07
CA GLY A 16 4.35 -9.42 -7.04
C GLY A 16 4.64 -7.94 -7.32
N ALA A 17 4.03 -7.40 -8.37
CA ALA A 17 4.07 -5.98 -8.76
C ALA A 17 2.92 -5.18 -8.12
N GLY A 18 2.54 -5.51 -6.89
CA GLY A 18 1.66 -4.65 -6.09
C GLY A 18 2.38 -3.39 -5.58
N PRO A 19 1.67 -2.46 -4.92
CA PRO A 19 2.28 -1.24 -4.37
C PRO A 19 3.51 -1.51 -3.49
N VAL A 20 3.47 -2.56 -2.66
CA VAL A 20 4.59 -2.93 -1.78
C VAL A 20 5.80 -3.42 -2.59
N GLY A 21 5.60 -4.37 -3.50
CA GLY A 21 6.69 -4.95 -4.29
C GLY A 21 7.36 -3.93 -5.21
N LEU A 22 6.58 -3.06 -5.86
CA LEU A 22 7.12 -1.99 -6.71
C LEU A 22 7.81 -0.88 -5.91
N THR A 23 7.31 -0.57 -4.71
CA THR A 23 7.99 0.40 -3.82
C THR A 23 9.34 -0.16 -3.36
N ALA A 24 9.39 -1.44 -2.99
CA ALA A 24 10.64 -2.11 -2.66
C ALA A 24 11.59 -2.14 -3.88
N ALA A 25 11.07 -2.43 -5.08
CA ALA A 25 11.86 -2.41 -6.31
C ALA A 25 12.48 -1.04 -6.56
N ALA A 26 11.71 0.04 -6.43
CA ALA A 26 12.22 1.40 -6.58
C ALA A 26 13.35 1.70 -5.59
N ALA A 27 13.15 1.42 -4.30
CA ALA A 27 14.14 1.68 -3.27
C ALA A 27 15.43 0.88 -3.49
N LEU A 28 15.32 -0.42 -3.77
CA LEU A 28 16.48 -1.31 -3.93
C LEU A 28 17.25 -1.01 -5.22
N SER A 29 16.57 -0.66 -6.31
CA SER A 29 17.21 -0.23 -7.55
C SER A 29 17.91 1.13 -7.40
N GLN A 30 17.32 2.08 -6.66
CA GLN A 30 17.98 3.34 -6.32
C GLN A 30 19.27 3.14 -5.50
N ASP A 31 19.33 2.10 -4.66
CA ASP A 31 20.52 1.73 -3.90
C ASP A 31 21.57 0.94 -4.74
N GLY A 32 21.30 0.73 -6.03
CA GLY A 32 22.24 0.15 -6.99
C GLY A 32 22.16 -1.36 -7.16
N HIS A 33 21.21 -2.04 -6.51
CA HIS A 33 20.96 -3.47 -6.71
C HIS A 33 20.31 -3.75 -8.06
N SER A 34 20.49 -4.97 -8.59
CA SER A 34 19.78 -5.38 -9.80
C SER A 34 18.53 -6.17 -9.42
N VAL A 35 17.38 -5.60 -9.78
CA VAL A 35 16.07 -6.02 -9.27
C VAL A 35 15.20 -6.44 -10.45
N THR A 36 14.59 -7.62 -10.32
CA THR A 36 13.53 -8.08 -11.22
C THR A 36 12.26 -8.38 -10.43
N VAL A 37 11.14 -7.80 -10.86
CA VAL A 37 9.82 -8.03 -10.30
C VAL A 37 9.06 -9.01 -11.18
N LEU A 38 8.50 -10.07 -10.58
CA LEU A 38 7.71 -11.09 -11.27
C LEU A 38 6.23 -10.93 -10.90
N GLU A 39 5.37 -10.66 -11.88
CA GLU A 39 3.95 -10.43 -11.69
C GLU A 39 3.10 -11.40 -12.50
N ARG A 40 2.14 -12.05 -11.83
CA ARG A 40 1.24 -13.02 -12.46
C ARG A 40 0.24 -12.40 -13.44
N HIS A 41 -0.18 -11.16 -13.19
CA HIS A 41 -1.12 -10.46 -14.05
C HIS A 41 -0.43 -9.96 -15.33
N PRO A 42 -1.19 -9.78 -16.43
CA PRO A 42 -0.63 -9.35 -17.70
C PRO A 42 -0.22 -7.87 -17.73
N ASP A 43 -0.72 -7.06 -16.79
CA ASP A 43 -0.47 -5.62 -16.71
C ASP A 43 -0.75 -5.12 -15.27
N LEU A 44 -0.42 -3.85 -15.02
CA LEU A 44 -0.81 -3.09 -13.86
C LEU A 44 -2.33 -3.09 -13.69
N GLN A 45 -2.78 -3.04 -12.43
CA GLN A 45 -4.19 -3.17 -12.12
C GLN A 45 -4.88 -1.82 -12.28
N THR A 46 -5.98 -1.79 -13.03
CA THR A 46 -6.79 -0.58 -13.25
C THR A 46 -7.87 -0.38 -12.19
N GLN A 47 -8.08 -1.38 -11.33
CA GLN A 47 -9.10 -1.36 -10.29
C GLN A 47 -8.49 -1.56 -8.90
N GLY A 48 -9.10 -0.91 -7.92
CA GLY A 48 -8.76 -1.08 -6.52
C GLY A 48 -9.41 -0.03 -5.65
N GLY A 49 -9.53 -0.31 -4.36
CA GLY A 49 -10.08 0.64 -3.41
C GLY A 49 -9.21 1.88 -3.22
N THR A 50 -9.71 2.79 -2.39
CA THR A 50 -9.07 4.07 -2.05
C THR A 50 -8.36 4.00 -0.71
N PRO A 51 -7.08 3.57 -0.63
CA PRO A 51 -6.36 3.56 0.63
C PRO A 51 -6.09 4.99 1.14
N THR A 52 -5.97 5.10 2.46
CA THR A 52 -5.30 6.23 3.09
C THR A 52 -3.86 5.84 3.38
N VAL A 53 -2.91 6.49 2.73
CA VAL A 53 -1.48 6.36 3.04
C VAL A 53 -1.20 7.19 4.29
N GLN A 54 -0.96 6.47 5.38
CA GLN A 54 -0.74 7.05 6.70
C GLN A 54 0.66 7.67 6.84
N PRO A 55 0.88 8.54 7.86
CA PRO A 55 2.15 9.25 8.09
C PRO A 55 3.42 8.39 7.97
N ALA A 56 3.42 7.16 8.49
CA ALA A 56 4.59 6.28 8.44
C ALA A 56 4.97 5.91 6.99
N ALA A 57 3.99 5.50 6.19
CA ALA A 57 4.21 5.18 4.78
C ALA A 57 4.54 6.44 3.95
N ALA A 58 3.89 7.57 4.24
CA ALA A 58 4.20 8.84 3.58
C ALA A 58 5.66 9.29 3.82
N ARG A 59 6.17 9.11 5.04
CA ARG A 59 7.60 9.33 5.34
C ARG A 59 8.50 8.38 4.55
N ALA A 60 8.14 7.09 4.45
CA ALA A 60 8.90 6.13 3.65
C ALA A 60 8.95 6.54 2.17
N TYR A 61 7.82 6.90 1.55
CA TYR A 61 7.79 7.42 0.19
C TYR A 61 8.63 8.70 0.04
N THR A 62 8.59 9.59 1.02
CA THR A 62 9.40 10.82 1.00
C THR A 62 10.90 10.51 1.05
N HIS A 63 11.30 9.54 1.88
CA HIS A 63 12.68 9.11 2.01
C HIS A 63 13.28 8.58 0.70
N ILE A 64 12.47 7.86 -0.11
CA ILE A 64 12.87 7.34 -1.43
C ILE A 64 12.55 8.32 -2.59
N GLY A 65 12.32 9.59 -2.28
CA GLY A 65 12.10 10.65 -3.28
C GLY A 65 10.72 10.70 -3.94
N LEU A 66 9.76 9.87 -3.50
CA LEU A 66 8.41 9.79 -4.06
C LEU A 66 7.36 10.63 -3.33
N GLY A 67 7.75 11.45 -2.35
CA GLY A 67 6.82 12.29 -1.58
C GLY A 67 6.00 13.26 -2.45
N ALA A 68 6.64 13.92 -3.41
CA ALA A 68 5.95 14.84 -4.32
C ALA A 68 5.01 14.11 -5.30
N ALA A 69 5.44 12.95 -5.82
CA ALA A 69 4.61 12.11 -6.68
C ALA A 69 3.37 11.59 -5.94
N LEU A 70 3.55 11.14 -4.69
CA LEU A 70 2.44 10.73 -3.83
C LEU A 70 1.46 11.89 -3.60
N ALA A 71 1.97 13.09 -3.32
CA ALA A 71 1.13 14.27 -3.12
C ALA A 71 0.32 14.63 -4.38
N ALA A 72 0.91 14.50 -5.57
CA ALA A 72 0.25 14.84 -6.84
C ALA A 72 -0.92 13.89 -7.19
N ILE A 73 -0.88 12.64 -6.73
CA ILE A 73 -1.94 11.65 -6.98
C ILE A 73 -2.96 11.54 -5.85
N SER A 74 -2.84 12.38 -4.82
CA SER A 74 -3.63 12.24 -3.59
C SER A 74 -4.44 13.48 -3.26
N ILE A 75 -5.57 13.25 -2.59
CA ILE A 75 -6.24 14.28 -1.81
C ILE A 75 -5.63 14.27 -0.41
N THR A 76 -5.23 15.44 0.09
CA THR A 76 -4.61 15.55 1.41
C THR A 76 -5.60 16.03 2.45
N GLY A 77 -5.56 15.42 3.64
CA GLY A 77 -6.36 15.84 4.80
C GLY A 77 -5.53 15.88 6.08
N HIS A 78 -5.98 16.71 7.03
CA HIS A 78 -5.37 16.84 8.36
C HIS A 78 -6.01 15.91 9.41
N GLY A 79 -7.11 15.25 9.07
CA GLY A 79 -7.74 14.27 9.94
C GLY A 79 -8.82 13.47 9.25
N LEU A 80 -9.23 12.39 9.90
CA LEU A 80 -10.40 11.58 9.53
C LEU A 80 -11.56 11.94 10.47
N TYR A 81 -12.63 12.46 9.89
CA TYR A 81 -13.81 12.95 10.59
C TYR A 81 -14.81 11.82 10.81
N SER A 82 -15.29 11.63 12.03
CA SER A 82 -16.32 10.65 12.34
C SER A 82 -17.68 11.33 12.32
N TRP A 83 -18.60 10.81 11.51
CA TRP A 83 -19.95 11.34 11.38
C TRP A 83 -20.97 10.34 11.95
N PRO A 84 -21.98 10.77 12.72
CA PRO A 84 -23.00 9.85 13.22
C PRO A 84 -23.92 9.39 12.10
N TYR A 85 -24.44 8.16 12.18
CA TYR A 85 -25.39 7.62 11.19
C TYR A 85 -26.71 8.40 11.07
N LYS A 86 -27.13 9.07 12.14
CA LYS A 86 -28.36 9.86 12.22
C LYS A 86 -28.06 11.14 12.99
N ASP A 87 -28.83 12.18 12.71
CA ASP A 87 -28.79 13.49 13.37
C ASP A 87 -27.41 14.17 13.33
N SER A 88 -27.17 15.07 12.37
CA SER A 88 -25.90 15.79 12.30
C SER A 88 -26.06 17.31 12.28
N PHE A 89 -25.47 17.96 13.28
CA PHE A 89 -25.03 19.36 13.27
C PHE A 89 -23.49 19.49 13.04
N GLY A 90 -22.79 18.38 12.79
CA GLY A 90 -21.34 18.32 12.58
C GLY A 90 -20.70 16.95 12.90
N PRO A 91 -19.39 16.79 12.72
CA PRO A 91 -18.66 15.57 13.06
C PRO A 91 -18.59 15.35 14.58
N ILE A 92 -18.69 14.10 15.04
CA ILE A 92 -18.66 13.70 16.46
C ILE A 92 -17.26 13.34 16.97
N GLY A 93 -16.26 13.37 16.09
CA GLY A 93 -14.86 13.13 16.43
C GLY A 93 -13.96 13.37 15.24
N VAL A 94 -12.69 13.69 15.52
CA VAL A 94 -11.66 13.84 14.49
C VAL A 94 -10.43 13.08 14.94
N LEU A 95 -10.02 12.08 14.17
CA LEU A 95 -8.67 11.54 14.28
C LEU A 95 -7.73 12.53 13.60
N SER A 96 -7.09 13.39 14.39
CA SER A 96 -6.08 14.33 13.90
C SER A 96 -4.80 13.60 13.55
N TYR A 97 -4.23 13.92 12.38
CA TYR A 97 -2.88 13.48 12.00
C TYR A 97 -1.79 14.49 12.41
N GLY A 98 -2.15 15.48 13.22
CA GLY A 98 -1.25 16.54 13.68
C GLY A 98 -0.72 17.37 12.52
N ASN A 99 0.59 17.60 12.50
CA ASN A 99 1.27 18.35 11.43
C ASN A 99 1.56 17.51 10.18
N VAL A 100 1.13 16.24 10.14
CA VAL A 100 1.38 15.34 9.01
C VAL A 100 0.11 15.18 8.18
N LYS A 101 0.23 15.30 6.87
CA LYS A 101 -0.88 15.07 5.93
C LYS A 101 -1.09 13.56 5.76
N ALA A 102 -2.33 13.12 5.85
CA ALA A 102 -2.72 11.84 5.28
C ALA A 102 -2.98 12.01 3.78
N PHE A 103 -2.60 11.00 3.01
CA PHE A 103 -2.74 10.99 1.55
C PHE A 103 -3.80 9.97 1.18
N MET A 104 -4.95 10.44 0.73
CA MET A 104 -6.06 9.62 0.29
C MET A 104 -5.97 9.50 -1.23
N THR A 105 -5.80 8.29 -1.72
CA THR A 105 -5.44 8.02 -3.11
C THR A 105 -6.15 6.77 -3.58
N GLU A 106 -6.08 6.50 -4.89
CA GLU A 106 -6.48 5.23 -5.47
C GLU A 106 -5.31 4.24 -5.48
N ARG A 107 -5.59 2.97 -5.20
CA ARG A 107 -4.54 1.94 -5.22
C ARG A 107 -3.86 1.80 -6.60
N PRO A 108 -4.58 1.82 -7.74
CA PRO A 108 -3.96 1.85 -9.07
C PRO A 108 -2.96 3.01 -9.24
N ALA A 109 -3.27 4.20 -8.73
CA ALA A 109 -2.39 5.36 -8.84
C ALA A 109 -1.08 5.16 -8.07
N VAL A 110 -1.14 4.60 -6.86
CA VAL A 110 0.07 4.26 -6.08
C VAL A 110 0.89 3.17 -6.78
N GLN A 111 0.23 2.15 -7.32
CA GLN A 111 0.90 1.09 -8.07
C GLN A 111 1.64 1.65 -9.29
N ARG A 112 0.97 2.51 -10.09
CA ARG A 112 1.55 3.17 -11.26
C ARG A 112 2.74 4.06 -10.88
N MET A 113 2.57 4.92 -9.87
CA MET A 113 3.65 5.76 -9.36
C MET A 113 4.89 4.94 -8.96
N ALA A 114 4.70 3.84 -8.23
CA ALA A 114 5.78 2.97 -7.81
C ALA A 114 6.41 2.20 -8.99
N TYR A 115 5.61 1.79 -9.97
CA TYR A 115 6.08 1.18 -11.22
C TYR A 115 7.00 2.13 -12.00
N ASP A 116 6.53 3.36 -12.25
CA ASP A 116 7.27 4.37 -12.98
C ASP A 116 8.59 4.69 -12.26
N ALA A 117 8.56 4.82 -10.93
CA ALA A 117 9.75 5.03 -10.11
C ALA A 117 10.74 3.85 -10.18
N SER A 118 10.23 2.61 -10.12
CA SER A 118 11.08 1.41 -10.14
C SER A 118 11.78 1.22 -11.47
N THR A 119 11.06 1.41 -12.58
CA THR A 119 11.61 1.27 -13.93
C THR A 119 12.59 2.39 -14.26
N ALA A 120 12.30 3.63 -13.84
CA ALA A 120 13.23 4.75 -13.96
C ALA A 120 14.54 4.52 -13.17
N ALA A 121 14.47 3.79 -12.05
CA ALA A 121 15.64 3.38 -11.27
C ALA A 121 16.38 2.16 -11.83
N GLY A 122 15.86 1.52 -12.89
CA GLY A 122 16.49 0.37 -13.56
C GLY A 122 15.95 -1.00 -13.16
N ALA A 123 14.85 -1.09 -12.41
CA ALA A 123 14.20 -2.37 -12.14
C ALA A 123 13.57 -2.95 -13.42
N THR A 124 13.67 -4.26 -13.60
CA THR A 124 12.92 -5.00 -14.63
C THR A 124 11.60 -5.49 -14.05
N VAL A 125 10.49 -5.33 -14.76
CA VAL A 125 9.18 -5.87 -14.34
C VAL A 125 8.67 -6.82 -15.41
N LEU A 126 8.50 -8.09 -15.05
CA LEU A 126 8.02 -9.17 -15.92
C LEU A 126 6.58 -9.53 -15.56
N PHE A 127 5.66 -9.21 -16.45
CA PHE A 127 4.25 -9.61 -16.37
C PHE A 127 4.03 -11.02 -16.89
N ASN A 128 2.84 -11.59 -16.65
CA ASN A 128 2.50 -12.99 -16.96
C ASN A 128 3.45 -14.02 -16.34
N CYS A 129 4.11 -13.65 -15.25
CA CYS A 129 5.12 -14.44 -14.56
C CYS A 129 4.58 -14.87 -13.20
N GLN A 130 3.81 -15.97 -13.19
CA GLN A 130 3.26 -16.50 -11.94
C GLN A 130 4.28 -17.42 -11.25
N VAL A 131 4.84 -16.96 -10.14
CA VAL A 131 5.67 -17.81 -9.27
C VAL A 131 4.79 -18.83 -8.54
N ILE A 132 5.17 -20.10 -8.58
CA ILE A 132 4.42 -21.23 -7.99
C ILE A 132 5.20 -21.96 -6.90
N GLY A 133 6.50 -21.73 -6.79
CA GLY A 133 7.34 -22.37 -5.79
C GLY A 133 8.68 -21.70 -5.63
N LEU A 134 9.35 -22.03 -4.53
CA LEU A 134 10.73 -21.64 -4.26
C LEU A 134 11.46 -22.73 -3.47
N ASP A 135 12.78 -22.66 -3.50
CA ASP A 135 13.69 -23.40 -2.63
C ASP A 135 14.54 -22.38 -1.85
N GLN A 136 14.14 -22.12 -0.61
CA GLN A 136 14.81 -21.18 0.29
C GLN A 136 16.11 -21.74 0.90
N ASN A 137 16.36 -23.04 0.76
CA ASN A 137 17.54 -23.70 1.32
C ASN A 137 18.67 -23.83 0.28
N ALA A 138 18.36 -23.62 -1.00
CA ALA A 138 19.36 -23.52 -2.05
C ALA A 138 20.23 -22.27 -1.91
N LEU A 139 21.49 -22.38 -2.34
CA LEU A 139 22.44 -21.27 -2.44
C LEU A 139 23.06 -21.28 -3.85
N PRO A 140 22.77 -20.29 -4.72
CA PRO A 140 21.81 -19.18 -4.54
C PRO A 140 20.35 -19.68 -4.41
N VAL A 141 19.48 -18.85 -3.81
CA VAL A 141 18.06 -19.20 -3.66
C VAL A 141 17.37 -19.25 -5.02
N ARG A 142 16.31 -20.06 -5.12
CA ARG A 142 15.69 -20.37 -6.40
C ARG A 142 14.17 -20.31 -6.36
N LEU A 143 13.55 -19.98 -7.49
CA LEU A 143 12.10 -20.00 -7.65
C LEU A 143 11.67 -20.50 -9.03
N TRP A 144 10.45 -21.02 -9.11
CA TRP A 144 9.86 -21.59 -10.32
C TRP A 144 8.55 -20.89 -10.64
N THR A 145 8.31 -20.72 -11.94
CA THR A 145 7.08 -20.11 -12.45
C THR A 145 6.17 -21.15 -13.11
N ALA A 146 4.90 -20.81 -13.28
CA ALA A 146 3.86 -21.72 -13.77
C ALA A 146 4.11 -22.20 -15.22
N ASP A 147 4.87 -21.45 -16.01
CA ASP A 147 5.31 -21.79 -17.36
C ASP A 147 6.58 -22.65 -17.39
N GLY A 148 7.10 -23.05 -16.22
CA GLY A 148 8.25 -23.94 -16.08
C GLY A 148 9.61 -23.24 -16.09
N GLN A 149 9.67 -21.90 -16.06
CA GLN A 149 10.95 -21.21 -15.94
C GLN A 149 11.50 -21.30 -14.51
N GLU A 150 12.82 -21.38 -14.41
CA GLU A 150 13.58 -21.37 -13.17
C GLU A 150 14.44 -20.11 -13.09
N TYR A 151 14.42 -19.47 -11.92
CA TYR A 151 15.24 -18.29 -11.63
C TYR A 151 16.11 -18.54 -10.40
N THR A 152 17.35 -18.07 -10.46
CA THR A 152 18.33 -18.08 -9.35
C THR A 152 18.68 -16.65 -8.96
N THR A 153 18.84 -16.36 -7.66
CA THR A 153 19.10 -15.00 -7.17
C THR A 153 19.73 -15.01 -5.78
N ASP A 154 20.28 -13.88 -5.33
CA ASP A 154 20.85 -13.76 -3.98
C ASP A 154 19.75 -13.60 -2.92
N LEU A 155 18.67 -12.88 -3.25
CA LEU A 155 17.55 -12.59 -2.34
C LEU A 155 16.21 -12.67 -3.06
N ILE A 156 15.22 -13.29 -2.41
CA ILE A 156 13.81 -13.26 -2.83
C ILE A 156 13.00 -12.44 -1.82
N ILE A 157 12.24 -11.47 -2.32
CA ILE A 157 11.24 -10.72 -1.55
C ILE A 157 9.85 -11.15 -2.00
N THR A 158 9.05 -11.66 -1.06
CA THR A 158 7.68 -12.09 -1.36
C THR A 158 6.68 -10.98 -1.03
N ALA A 159 6.07 -10.41 -2.07
CA ALA A 159 5.08 -9.33 -2.00
C ALA A 159 3.79 -9.69 -2.78
N ASP A 160 3.42 -10.97 -2.80
CA ASP A 160 2.39 -11.57 -3.67
C ASP A 160 0.94 -11.49 -3.13
N GLY A 161 0.76 -10.76 -2.01
CA GLY A 161 -0.52 -10.32 -1.48
C GLY A 161 -1.15 -11.25 -0.44
N ILE A 162 -2.42 -10.97 -0.10
CA ILE A 162 -3.11 -11.68 0.99
C ILE A 162 -3.28 -13.18 0.72
N ARG A 163 -3.51 -13.55 -0.55
CA ARG A 163 -3.64 -14.93 -1.06
C ARG A 163 -2.30 -15.52 -1.54
N SER A 164 -1.22 -15.18 -0.84
CA SER A 164 0.14 -15.61 -1.18
C SER A 164 0.20 -17.13 -1.34
N LYS A 165 0.72 -17.59 -2.48
CA LYS A 165 0.98 -19.02 -2.71
C LYS A 165 2.35 -19.45 -2.19
N ILE A 166 3.22 -18.47 -1.94
CA ILE A 166 4.56 -18.69 -1.44
C ILE A 166 4.60 -18.75 0.10
N ARG A 167 3.71 -18.03 0.79
CA ARG A 167 3.66 -17.99 2.26
C ARG A 167 3.55 -19.38 2.92
N PRO A 168 2.73 -20.34 2.43
CA PRO A 168 2.70 -21.69 2.99
C PRO A 168 4.01 -22.47 2.82
N ILE A 169 4.80 -22.17 1.78
CA ILE A 169 6.09 -22.81 1.51
C ILE A 169 7.14 -22.34 2.52
N ILE A 170 7.14 -21.04 2.84
CA ILE A 170 8.07 -20.44 3.81
C ILE A 170 7.73 -20.87 5.24
N TYR A 171 6.44 -21.04 5.54
CA TYR A 171 5.95 -21.40 6.88
C TYR A 171 5.08 -22.67 6.84
N PRO A 172 5.67 -23.85 6.55
CA PRO A 172 4.92 -25.09 6.38
C PRO A 172 4.16 -25.50 7.64
N ASP A 173 4.69 -25.15 8.82
CA ASP A 173 4.13 -25.53 10.12
C ASP A 173 3.18 -24.46 10.70
N ARG A 174 2.74 -23.48 9.90
CA ARG A 174 1.83 -22.41 10.36
C ARG A 174 0.55 -22.37 9.53
N ALA A 175 -0.58 -22.17 10.20
CA ALA A 175 -1.82 -21.78 9.53
C ALA A 175 -1.66 -20.35 9.00
N VAL A 176 -1.55 -20.20 7.68
CA VAL A 176 -1.26 -18.92 7.01
C VAL A 176 -2.40 -18.44 6.09
N GLU A 177 -3.48 -19.21 6.03
CA GLU A 177 -4.65 -18.85 5.24
C GLU A 177 -5.36 -17.61 5.82
N PRO A 178 -5.89 -16.72 4.96
CA PRO A 178 -6.66 -15.58 5.43
C PRO A 178 -7.85 -16.04 6.28
N VAL A 179 -8.02 -15.42 7.45
CA VAL A 179 -9.18 -15.65 8.31
C VAL A 179 -10.35 -14.82 7.77
N PRO A 180 -11.46 -15.45 7.32
CA PRO A 180 -12.63 -14.70 6.90
C PRO A 180 -13.25 -13.97 8.08
N THR A 181 -13.73 -12.76 7.84
CA THR A 181 -14.48 -11.99 8.83
C THR A 181 -15.92 -11.81 8.35
N PRO A 182 -16.90 -11.59 9.25
CA PRO A 182 -18.29 -11.37 8.85
C PRO A 182 -18.53 -9.97 8.23
N GLU A 183 -17.50 -9.13 8.14
CA GLU A 183 -17.60 -7.80 7.54
C GLU A 183 -17.42 -7.83 6.02
N CYS A 184 -18.28 -7.09 5.31
CA CYS A 184 -18.14 -6.82 3.89
C CYS A 184 -18.03 -5.31 3.68
N ILE A 185 -17.08 -4.89 2.84
CA ILE A 185 -16.89 -3.48 2.47
C ILE A 185 -17.38 -3.30 1.03
N PHE A 186 -18.45 -2.54 0.87
CA PHE A 186 -18.92 -2.12 -0.45
C PHE A 186 -18.19 -0.83 -0.85
N GLN A 187 -17.70 -0.78 -2.07
CA GLN A 187 -16.98 0.37 -2.61
C GLN A 187 -17.67 0.83 -3.90
N SER A 188 -17.74 2.15 -4.08
CA SER A 188 -18.27 2.78 -5.29
C SER A 188 -17.49 4.06 -5.56
N GLN A 189 -17.44 4.46 -6.82
CA GLN A 189 -16.87 5.72 -7.28
C GLN A 189 -17.99 6.54 -7.90
N VAL A 190 -18.12 7.80 -7.48
CA VAL A 190 -19.09 8.74 -8.03
C VAL A 190 -18.33 9.96 -8.56
N PRO A 191 -18.54 10.37 -9.83
CA PRO A 191 -17.93 11.58 -10.37
C PRO A 191 -18.24 12.80 -9.49
N LEU A 192 -17.20 13.56 -9.15
CA LEU A 192 -17.31 14.69 -8.22
C LEU A 192 -18.32 15.74 -8.68
N HIS A 193 -18.44 15.98 -10.00
CA HIS A 193 -19.39 16.97 -10.53
C HIS A 193 -20.85 16.57 -10.26
N ILE A 194 -21.17 15.28 -10.20
CA ILE A 194 -22.51 14.79 -9.85
C ILE A 194 -22.80 15.13 -8.39
N LEU A 195 -21.86 14.83 -7.49
CA LEU A 195 -22.03 15.14 -6.06
C LEU A 195 -22.13 16.64 -5.79
N LYS A 196 -21.35 17.46 -6.52
CA LYS A 196 -21.39 18.92 -6.41
C LYS A 196 -22.70 19.54 -6.91
N SER A 197 -23.40 18.87 -7.83
CA SER A 197 -24.69 19.34 -8.35
C SER A 197 -25.89 19.00 -7.46
N ASP A 198 -25.68 18.24 -6.37
CA ASP A 198 -26.73 17.87 -5.42
C ASP A 198 -26.61 18.73 -4.16
N ASP A 199 -27.55 19.65 -3.95
CA ASP A 199 -27.60 20.56 -2.80
C ASP A 199 -27.58 19.84 -1.44
N ARG A 200 -27.99 18.56 -1.39
CA ARG A 200 -27.97 17.76 -0.15
C ARG A 200 -26.56 17.30 0.22
N VAL A 201 -25.68 17.14 -0.75
CA VAL A 201 -24.35 16.53 -0.58
C VAL A 201 -23.23 17.54 -0.76
N ALA A 202 -23.44 18.57 -1.59
CA ALA A 202 -22.46 19.61 -1.89
C ALA A 202 -21.82 20.25 -0.64
N PRO A 203 -22.56 20.59 0.45
CA PRO A 203 -21.96 21.15 1.65
C PRO A 203 -20.92 20.24 2.34
N TYR A 204 -21.02 18.92 2.13
CA TYR A 204 -20.06 17.96 2.69
C TYR A 204 -18.78 17.84 1.87
N LEU A 205 -18.74 18.41 0.66
CA LEU A 205 -17.58 18.38 -0.24
C LEU A 205 -16.58 19.51 0.00
N GLU A 206 -16.89 20.47 0.87
CA GLU A 206 -16.01 21.58 1.20
C GLU A 206 -14.69 21.11 1.85
N PRO A 207 -13.59 21.87 1.71
CA PRO A 207 -12.33 21.52 2.35
C PRO A 207 -12.50 21.29 3.86
N ASN A 208 -11.91 20.20 4.37
CA ASN A 208 -12.00 19.76 5.77
C ASN A 208 -13.37 19.22 6.23
N THR A 209 -14.35 19.03 5.35
CA THR A 209 -15.60 18.30 5.66
C THR A 209 -15.69 16.94 4.97
N THR A 210 -14.84 16.71 3.97
CA THR A 210 -14.98 15.65 2.95
C THR A 210 -14.43 14.28 3.34
N HIS A 211 -13.69 14.19 4.45
CA HIS A 211 -12.90 13.00 4.77
C HIS A 211 -13.41 12.36 6.03
N GLY A 212 -14.38 11.46 5.92
CA GLY A 212 -14.93 10.87 7.14
C GLY A 212 -15.51 9.48 7.02
N THR A 213 -15.59 8.84 8.18
CA THR A 213 -16.25 7.55 8.37
C THR A 213 -17.57 7.80 9.06
N LEU A 214 -18.65 7.23 8.52
CA LEU A 214 -19.92 7.16 9.21
C LEU A 214 -19.82 6.08 10.30
N VAL A 215 -20.19 6.42 11.54
CA VAL A 215 -20.11 5.54 12.71
C VAL A 215 -21.42 5.56 13.50
N PRO A 216 -21.73 4.50 14.26
CA PRO A 216 -22.81 4.56 15.24
C PRO A 216 -22.58 5.72 16.21
N ALA A 217 -23.63 6.48 16.53
CA ALA A 217 -23.54 7.62 17.45
C ALA A 217 -22.99 7.22 18.84
N SER A 218 -23.14 5.95 19.24
CA SER A 218 -22.66 5.35 20.48
C SER A 218 -21.47 4.40 20.31
N SER A 219 -20.71 4.49 19.22
CA SER A 219 -19.68 3.50 18.89
C SER A 219 -18.50 3.48 19.89
N PRO A 220 -18.16 2.32 20.49
CA PRO A 220 -16.92 2.12 21.28
C PRO A 220 -15.65 2.38 20.46
N PHE A 221 -15.74 2.42 19.14
CA PHE A 221 -14.65 2.76 18.23
C PHE A 221 -14.19 4.22 18.42
N ALA A 222 -15.13 5.15 18.64
CA ALA A 222 -14.83 6.55 18.95
C ALA A 222 -14.13 6.71 20.30
N GLU A 223 -14.41 5.81 21.25
CA GLU A 223 -13.81 5.78 22.59
C GLU A 223 -12.42 5.13 22.60
N ARG A 224 -12.22 4.05 21.82
CA ARG A 224 -10.91 3.41 21.63
C ARG A 224 -9.93 4.30 20.86
N GLN A 225 -10.38 5.03 19.85
CA GLN A 225 -9.54 5.95 19.07
C GLN A 225 -8.94 7.05 19.97
N ARG A 226 -9.72 7.62 20.91
CA ARG A 226 -9.21 8.60 21.90
C ARG A 226 -8.06 8.04 22.75
N LYS A 227 -8.12 6.76 23.14
CA LYS A 227 -7.08 6.09 23.95
C LYS A 227 -5.82 5.78 23.15
N VAL A 228 -5.95 5.45 21.86
CA VAL A 228 -4.79 5.15 21.02
C VAL A 228 -3.99 6.44 20.77
N THR A 229 -4.63 7.56 20.44
CA THR A 229 -3.93 8.85 20.19
C THR A 229 -3.16 9.39 21.39
N SER A 230 -3.60 9.12 22.63
CA SER A 230 -2.86 9.55 23.83
C SER A 230 -1.54 8.78 24.06
N GLN A 231 -1.38 7.59 23.47
CA GLN A 231 -0.17 6.78 23.61
C GLN A 231 0.93 7.13 22.59
N TRP A 232 0.62 7.90 21.54
CA TRP A 232 1.59 8.33 20.52
C TRP A 232 2.25 9.69 20.83
N HIS A 233 1.82 10.35 21.90
CA HIS A 233 2.37 11.62 22.38
C HIS A 233 3.15 11.47 23.70
N GLN A 234 3.45 10.23 24.12
CA GLN A 234 4.42 9.92 25.18
C GLN A 234 5.72 9.40 24.56
#